data_AF-A0A0Q9KNV2-F1
#
_entry.id   AF-A0A0Q9KNV2-F1
#
_cell.length_a   1.000
_cell.length_b   1.000
_cell.length_c   1.000
_cell.angle_alpha   90.00
_cell.angle_beta   90.00
_cell.angle_gamma   90.00
#
_symmetry.space_group_name_H-M   'P 1'
#
loop_
_entity.id
_entity.type
_entity.pdbx_description
1 polymer ?
#
loop_
_entity_poly.entity_id
_entity_poly.type
_entity_poly.pdbx_seq_one_letter_code
_entity_poly.pdbx_strand_id
1 'polypeptide(L)'
;MTHTDQKIYRFSEAPIWELQRTYYEEQGIGAWQSEDVPQYITSNPSIAVAYAEIIFGFLQDRAKLGYTLEPVTILELGAGSGRLAYHIVKELCELRDYSGITLPPFRYVMSDLASKNIAFWQKHRSLLPYVEQGVLDFAQFDAVQGTELHLMQSGDRIRVGDLQQPLLVIANYFFDSIPQELIYVDENKIYECMVSLHFPEGDTERSAADMLKNVIPEYHYRRADEYEQESYPYREVVELYSQKLEDSHILFPAVGLQCLERLCLLSQEGFILLTADKGDHRIENWEYNEPPKLIHHGSFSLTANYHAIGYVFEQKGAMSLFTSHPYNHLNIGCMLMVPNPLSYGHTRLAYRRFVERFGPDDFFSIKEWFDSHLDLMEVNQLLAFWRLGGYDAQLFLQSAKRISNLIPACEEEELSDIRQGILLMWEGYYPMELNRDLALDCAMLLYQMEMFEDALLFFERTNNEYRNDASVLYEMAICYYEVGEDAAAREMARITLELAPEHEGALALMTLLP
;
A
#
# COMPACT_ATOMS: atom_id res chain seq x y z
N MET A 1 -14.43 -42.12 -24.81
CA MET A 1 -14.18 -40.72 -24.45
C MET A 1 -15.32 -40.32 -23.53
N THR A 2 -15.07 -40.38 -22.23
CA THR A 2 -15.99 -39.88 -21.21
C THR A 2 -15.98 -38.36 -21.29
N HIS A 3 -17.07 -37.76 -21.79
CA HIS A 3 -17.30 -36.34 -21.63
C HIS A 3 -17.49 -36.08 -20.14
N THR A 4 -16.44 -35.63 -19.46
CA THR A 4 -16.59 -34.96 -18.18
C THR A 4 -17.25 -33.63 -18.50
N ASP A 5 -18.57 -33.51 -18.24
CA ASP A 5 -19.28 -32.23 -18.36
C ASP A 5 -18.56 -31.20 -17.47
N GLN A 6 -17.83 -30.30 -18.11
CA GLN A 6 -17.07 -29.29 -17.39
C GLN A 6 -18.04 -28.28 -16.82
N LYS A 7 -17.99 -28.08 -15.50
CA LYS A 7 -18.92 -27.18 -14.82
C LYS A 7 -18.62 -25.73 -15.21
N ILE A 8 -19.65 -25.03 -15.67
CA ILE A 8 -19.63 -23.62 -16.06
C ILE A 8 -20.19 -22.79 -14.90
N TYR A 9 -19.52 -21.69 -14.57
CA TYR A 9 -19.86 -20.77 -13.49
C TYR A 9 -20.09 -19.37 -14.01
N ARG A 10 -20.91 -18.55 -13.34
CA ARG A 10 -20.85 -17.09 -13.53
C ARG A 10 -19.46 -16.63 -13.12
N PHE A 11 -18.85 -15.68 -13.83
CA PHE A 11 -17.46 -15.28 -13.55
C PHE A 11 -17.26 -14.85 -12.09
N SER A 12 -18.21 -14.09 -11.52
CA SER A 12 -18.21 -13.64 -10.11
C SER A 12 -18.43 -14.75 -9.08
N GLU A 13 -18.94 -15.91 -9.50
CA GLU A 13 -19.24 -17.07 -8.65
C GLU A 13 -18.26 -18.24 -8.89
N ALA A 14 -17.25 -18.01 -9.74
CA ALA A 14 -16.28 -19.02 -10.10
C ALA A 14 -15.37 -19.37 -8.90
N PRO A 15 -14.95 -20.64 -8.75
CA PRO A 15 -14.09 -21.08 -7.64
C PRO A 15 -12.78 -20.31 -7.45
N ILE A 16 -12.30 -19.59 -8.49
CA ILE A 16 -11.10 -18.75 -8.39
C ILE A 16 -11.18 -17.71 -7.26
N TRP A 17 -12.37 -17.16 -6.98
CA TRP A 17 -12.54 -16.13 -5.95
C TRP A 17 -12.39 -16.69 -4.54
N GLU A 18 -12.90 -17.90 -4.32
CA GLU A 18 -12.73 -18.60 -3.04
C GLU A 18 -11.28 -19.05 -2.84
N LEU A 19 -10.61 -19.47 -3.93
CA LEU A 19 -9.18 -19.78 -3.88
C LEU A 19 -8.34 -18.54 -3.55
N GLN A 20 -8.68 -17.38 -4.12
CA GLN A 20 -8.04 -16.11 -3.80
C GLN A 20 -8.23 -15.72 -2.32
N ARG A 21 -9.46 -15.84 -1.82
CA ARG A 21 -9.79 -15.64 -0.40
C ARG A 21 -8.94 -16.54 0.49
N THR A 22 -8.94 -17.84 0.19
CA THR A 22 -8.19 -18.86 0.94
C THR A 22 -6.69 -18.55 0.92
N TYR A 23 -6.13 -18.16 -0.23
CA TYR A 23 -4.72 -17.77 -0.34
C TYR A 23 -4.34 -16.68 0.65
N TYR A 24 -5.09 -15.56 0.71
CA TYR A 24 -4.77 -14.46 1.63
C TYR A 24 -4.97 -14.84 3.11
N GLU A 25 -5.98 -15.65 3.44
CA GLU A 25 -6.19 -16.16 4.80
C GLU A 25 -5.08 -17.14 5.24
N GLU A 26 -4.60 -17.98 4.32
CA GLU A 26 -3.52 -18.93 4.56
C GLU A 26 -2.17 -18.21 4.70
N GLN A 27 -1.82 -17.33 3.77
CA GLN A 27 -0.52 -16.64 3.78
C GLN A 27 -0.46 -15.57 4.88
N GLY A 28 -1.52 -14.79 5.09
CA GLY A 28 -1.48 -13.61 5.94
C GLY A 28 -0.30 -12.71 5.58
N ILE A 29 0.41 -12.20 6.58
CA ILE A 29 1.55 -11.29 6.40
C ILE A 29 2.66 -11.87 5.50
N GLY A 30 2.74 -13.21 5.41
CA GLY A 30 3.69 -13.92 4.56
C GLY A 30 3.61 -13.51 3.09
N ALA A 31 2.42 -13.20 2.57
CA ALA A 31 2.23 -12.77 1.17
C ALA A 31 3.02 -11.49 0.80
N TRP A 32 3.28 -10.64 1.79
CA TRP A 32 4.03 -9.39 1.63
C TRP A 32 5.50 -9.53 2.04
N GLN A 33 5.82 -10.41 3.00
CA GLN A 33 7.20 -10.67 3.44
C GLN A 33 7.99 -11.48 2.39
N SER A 34 7.34 -12.36 1.64
CA SER A 34 7.95 -13.13 0.55
C SER A 34 8.13 -12.36 -0.75
N GLU A 35 7.63 -11.12 -0.82
CA GLU A 35 7.51 -10.32 -2.05
C GLU A 35 6.67 -10.97 -3.17
N ASP A 36 5.86 -11.99 -2.85
CA ASP A 36 4.95 -12.62 -3.82
C ASP A 36 3.89 -11.62 -4.34
N VAL A 37 3.42 -10.73 -3.46
CA VAL A 37 2.47 -9.66 -3.79
C VAL A 37 3.21 -8.32 -3.89
N PRO A 38 3.31 -7.71 -5.09
CA PRO A 38 3.90 -6.38 -5.25
C PRO A 38 3.12 -5.34 -4.44
N GLN A 39 3.84 -4.60 -3.59
CA GLN A 39 3.21 -3.64 -2.65
C GLN A 39 3.83 -2.24 -2.69
N TYR A 40 5.02 -2.05 -3.28
CA TYR A 40 5.76 -0.80 -3.13
C TYR A 40 4.99 0.42 -3.66
N ILE A 41 4.41 0.32 -4.88
CA ILE A 41 3.75 1.45 -5.54
C ILE A 41 2.56 1.99 -4.73
N THR A 42 1.92 1.14 -3.91
CA THR A 42 0.79 1.50 -3.05
C THR A 42 1.17 1.67 -1.57
N SER A 43 2.41 1.38 -1.16
CA SER A 43 2.82 1.31 0.25
C SER A 43 4.16 2.02 0.55
N ASN A 44 4.38 3.18 -0.06
CA ASN A 44 5.58 4.01 0.14
C ASN A 44 5.22 5.40 0.74
N PRO A 45 6.20 6.14 1.28
CA PRO A 45 5.94 7.46 1.86
C PRO A 45 5.35 8.48 0.87
N SER A 46 5.67 8.42 -0.42
CA SER A 46 5.17 9.38 -1.42
C SER A 46 3.64 9.31 -1.58
N ILE A 47 3.08 8.10 -1.72
CA ILE A 47 1.61 7.94 -1.76
C ILE A 47 0.97 8.25 -0.40
N ALA A 48 1.63 7.91 0.71
CA ALA A 48 1.13 8.20 2.04
C ALA A 48 1.01 9.72 2.29
N VAL A 49 2.00 10.52 1.86
CA VAL A 49 1.95 11.98 1.93
C VAL A 49 0.79 12.53 1.11
N ALA A 50 0.60 12.03 -0.12
CA ALA A 50 -0.53 12.44 -0.95
C ALA A 50 -1.88 12.18 -0.26
N TYR A 51 -2.04 11.02 0.39
CA TYR A 51 -3.27 10.68 1.10
C TYR A 51 -3.43 11.48 2.38
N ALA A 52 -2.37 11.64 3.17
CA ALA A 52 -2.39 12.44 4.40
C ALA A 52 -2.78 13.90 4.12
N GLU A 53 -2.26 14.51 3.05
CA GLU A 53 -2.61 15.87 2.63
C GLU A 53 -4.08 15.99 2.19
N ILE A 54 -4.62 14.98 1.48
CA ILE A 54 -6.04 14.97 1.10
C ILE A 54 -6.94 14.79 2.33
N ILE A 55 -6.59 13.87 3.23
CA ILE A 55 -7.31 13.64 4.49
C ILE A 55 -7.26 14.90 5.35
N PHE A 56 -6.08 15.53 5.49
CA PHE A 56 -5.90 16.77 6.22
C PHE A 56 -6.76 17.90 5.62
N GLY A 57 -6.79 18.03 4.29
CA GLY A 57 -7.70 18.94 3.60
C GLY A 57 -9.17 18.65 3.90
N PHE A 58 -9.56 17.39 3.97
CA PHE A 58 -10.91 16.99 4.38
C PHE A 58 -11.23 17.39 5.83
N LEU A 59 -10.30 17.18 6.78
CA LEU A 59 -10.47 17.63 8.16
C LEU A 59 -10.62 19.16 8.25
N GLN A 60 -9.87 19.92 7.45
CA GLN A 60 -10.01 21.38 7.36
C GLN A 60 -11.40 21.79 6.83
N ASP A 61 -11.91 21.10 5.80
CA ASP A 61 -13.24 21.34 5.27
C ASP A 61 -14.33 21.04 6.32
N ARG A 62 -14.21 19.95 7.07
CA ARG A 62 -15.15 19.62 8.17
C ARG A 62 -15.09 20.64 9.31
N ALA A 63 -13.89 21.07 9.72
CA ALA A 63 -13.72 22.11 10.72
C ALA A 63 -14.37 23.44 10.29
N LYS A 64 -14.22 23.84 9.02
CA LYS A 64 -14.85 25.03 8.44
C LYS A 64 -16.37 24.98 8.47
N LEU A 65 -16.94 23.78 8.37
CA LEU A 65 -18.39 23.54 8.51
C LEU A 65 -18.85 23.50 9.98
N GLY A 66 -17.93 23.65 10.95
CA GLY A 66 -18.21 23.66 12.38
C GLY A 66 -18.14 22.29 13.06
N TYR A 67 -17.74 21.24 12.34
CA TYR A 67 -17.62 19.89 12.90
C TYR A 67 -16.21 19.64 13.43
N THR A 68 -16.00 19.90 14.73
CA THR A 68 -14.68 19.82 15.38
C THR A 68 -14.60 18.87 16.58
N LEU A 69 -15.72 18.27 16.99
CA LEU A 69 -15.78 17.45 18.21
C LEU A 69 -15.79 15.95 17.90
N GLU A 70 -16.68 15.52 17.01
CA GLU A 70 -16.82 14.10 16.66
C GLU A 70 -15.66 13.62 15.78
N PRO A 71 -15.07 12.45 16.08
CA PRO A 71 -13.96 11.92 15.30
C PRO A 71 -14.40 11.52 13.89
N VAL A 72 -13.59 11.89 12.90
CA VAL A 72 -13.69 11.32 11.55
C VAL A 72 -13.13 9.89 11.59
N THR A 73 -13.92 8.92 11.13
CA THR A 73 -13.43 7.53 10.96
C THR A 73 -12.82 7.38 9.57
N ILE A 74 -11.57 6.94 9.51
CA ILE A 74 -10.82 6.63 8.29
C ILE A 74 -10.66 5.11 8.24
N LEU A 75 -11.37 4.43 7.35
CA LEU A 75 -11.33 2.99 7.17
C LEU A 75 -10.45 2.61 5.98
N GLU A 76 -9.35 1.90 6.21
CA GLU A 76 -8.57 1.28 5.14
C GLU A 76 -9.03 -0.16 4.93
N LEU A 77 -9.50 -0.46 3.71
CA LEU A 77 -9.96 -1.78 3.28
C LEU A 77 -8.77 -2.56 2.70
N GLY A 78 -8.50 -3.74 3.26
CA GLY A 78 -7.40 -4.58 2.79
C GLY A 78 -6.04 -3.96 3.06
N ALA A 79 -5.79 -3.50 4.30
CA ALA A 79 -4.56 -2.78 4.65
C ALA A 79 -3.27 -3.63 4.55
N GLY A 80 -3.39 -4.94 4.31
CA GLY A 80 -2.29 -5.84 3.96
C GLY A 80 -1.15 -5.85 4.99
N SER A 81 0.03 -5.38 4.61
CA SER A 81 1.18 -5.31 5.53
C SER A 81 1.02 -4.25 6.63
N GLY A 82 0.12 -3.28 6.45
CA GLY A 82 -0.06 -2.13 7.34
C GLY A 82 0.97 -1.01 7.14
N ARG A 83 1.87 -1.15 6.16
CA ARG A 83 2.92 -0.18 5.88
C ARG A 83 2.36 1.17 5.39
N LEU A 84 1.37 1.15 4.49
CA LEU A 84 0.69 2.36 4.04
C LEU A 84 0.02 3.08 5.21
N ALA A 85 -0.79 2.36 5.99
CA ALA A 85 -1.46 2.88 7.18
C ALA A 85 -0.50 3.60 8.12
N TYR A 86 0.63 2.97 8.45
CA TYR A 86 1.66 3.57 9.29
C TYR A 86 2.14 4.91 8.73
N HIS A 87 2.53 4.95 7.45
CA HIS A 87 3.02 6.18 6.84
C HIS A 87 1.96 7.28 6.80
N ILE A 88 0.69 6.95 6.50
CA ILE A 88 -0.41 7.92 6.50
C ILE A 88 -0.66 8.46 7.91
N VAL A 89 -0.76 7.58 8.91
CA VAL A 89 -1.05 7.99 10.29
C VAL A 89 0.08 8.85 10.86
N LYS A 90 1.34 8.49 10.58
CA LYS A 90 2.51 9.30 10.96
C LYS A 90 2.43 10.70 10.34
N GLU A 91 2.33 10.79 9.02
CA GLU A 91 2.29 12.07 8.31
C GLU A 91 1.08 12.91 8.71
N LEU A 92 -0.10 12.30 8.84
CA LEU A 92 -1.32 13.01 9.23
C LEU A 92 -1.23 13.58 10.65
N CYS A 93 -0.60 12.85 11.59
CA CYS A 93 -0.31 13.38 12.93
C CYS A 93 0.65 14.56 12.86
N GLU A 94 1.71 14.47 12.06
CA GLU A 94 2.69 15.55 11.86
C GLU A 94 2.04 16.80 11.26
N LEU A 95 1.23 16.66 10.20
CA LEU A 95 0.47 17.76 9.60
C LEU A 95 -0.50 18.41 10.61
N ARG A 96 -1.25 17.59 11.37
CA ARG A 96 -2.14 18.07 12.43
C ARG A 96 -1.37 18.92 13.45
N ASP A 97 -0.29 18.37 13.98
CA ASP A 97 0.48 18.97 15.08
C ASP A 97 1.24 20.22 14.60
N TYR A 98 1.77 20.20 13.38
CA TYR A 98 2.45 21.34 12.76
C TYR A 98 1.50 22.50 12.46
N SER A 99 0.27 22.21 12.00
CA SER A 99 -0.65 23.25 11.51
C SER A 99 -1.17 24.20 12.58
N GLY A 100 -1.32 23.74 13.81
CA GLY A 100 -1.98 24.50 14.89
C GLY A 100 -3.45 24.84 14.63
N ILE A 101 -4.10 24.21 13.65
CA ILE A 101 -5.51 24.43 13.33
C ILE A 101 -6.39 23.54 14.22
N THR A 102 -7.51 24.07 14.71
CA THR A 102 -8.53 23.23 15.36
C THR A 102 -9.24 22.37 14.31
N LEU A 103 -8.90 21.09 14.28
CA LEU A 103 -9.49 20.08 13.40
C LEU A 103 -10.38 19.15 14.23
N PRO A 104 -11.38 18.48 13.62
CA PRO A 104 -11.99 17.32 14.27
C PRO A 104 -10.90 16.27 14.57
N PRO A 105 -11.01 15.53 15.69
CA PRO A 105 -10.22 14.34 15.89
C PRO A 105 -10.42 13.34 14.74
N PHE A 106 -9.50 12.39 14.59
CA PHE A 106 -9.68 11.28 13.66
C PHE A 106 -9.35 9.96 14.33
N ARG A 107 -9.91 8.89 13.77
CA ARG A 107 -9.59 7.51 14.10
C ARG A 107 -9.33 6.76 12.81
N TYR A 108 -8.11 6.28 12.64
CA TYR A 108 -7.73 5.39 11.57
C TYR A 108 -8.08 3.95 11.95
N VAL A 109 -8.74 3.21 11.06
CA VAL A 109 -9.16 1.83 11.24
C VAL A 109 -8.56 1.03 10.11
N MET A 110 -7.55 0.24 10.41
CA MET A 110 -7.00 -0.72 9.46
C MET A 110 -7.90 -1.95 9.45
N SER A 111 -8.34 -2.38 8.27
CA SER A 111 -9.15 -3.58 8.13
C SER A 111 -8.60 -4.56 7.12
N ASP A 112 -8.82 -5.84 7.40
CA ASP A 112 -8.53 -6.95 6.49
C ASP A 112 -9.57 -8.05 6.66
N LEU A 113 -9.67 -8.92 5.67
CA LEU A 113 -10.37 -10.19 5.82
C LEU A 113 -9.51 -11.18 6.62
N ALA A 114 -8.21 -11.22 6.37
CA ALA A 114 -7.28 -12.17 6.95
C ALA A 114 -6.94 -11.81 8.41
N SER A 115 -7.45 -12.59 9.36
CA SER A 115 -7.19 -12.41 10.80
C SER A 115 -5.69 -12.45 11.17
N LYS A 116 -4.86 -13.13 10.38
CA LYS A 116 -3.40 -13.17 10.56
C LYS A 116 -2.74 -11.80 10.35
N ASN A 117 -3.22 -10.99 9.41
CA ASN A 117 -2.72 -9.63 9.18
C ASN A 117 -3.03 -8.76 10.40
N ILE A 118 -4.26 -8.86 10.90
CA ILE A 118 -4.70 -8.13 12.10
C ILE A 118 -3.84 -8.52 13.30
N ALA A 119 -3.62 -9.82 13.53
CA ALA A 119 -2.78 -10.30 14.63
C ALA A 119 -1.32 -9.83 14.54
N PHE A 120 -0.81 -9.62 13.32
CA PHE A 120 0.50 -9.01 13.08
C PHE A 120 0.50 -7.53 13.48
N TRP A 121 -0.45 -6.73 13.00
CA TRP A 121 -0.54 -5.29 13.31
C TRP A 121 -0.69 -5.01 14.80
N GLN A 122 -1.50 -5.81 15.50
CA GLN A 122 -1.73 -5.69 16.95
C GLN A 122 -0.45 -5.83 17.78
N LYS A 123 0.59 -6.46 17.25
CA LYS A 123 1.88 -6.66 17.91
C LYS A 123 2.97 -5.77 17.31
N HIS A 124 2.68 -5.02 16.25
CA HIS A 124 3.68 -4.31 15.49
C HIS A 124 4.15 -3.05 16.22
N ARG A 125 5.43 -3.00 16.58
CA ARG A 125 6.01 -1.95 17.43
C ARG A 125 5.79 -0.54 16.90
N SER A 126 5.81 -0.34 15.58
CA SER A 126 5.61 0.99 14.98
C SER A 126 4.15 1.46 14.99
N LEU A 127 3.20 0.55 15.23
CA LEU A 127 1.77 0.88 15.31
C LEU A 127 1.31 1.12 16.74
N LEU A 128 1.94 0.46 17.73
CA LEU A 128 1.57 0.57 19.15
C LEU A 128 1.42 2.01 19.67
N PRO A 129 2.34 2.97 19.36
CA PRO A 129 2.18 4.34 19.84
C PRO A 129 0.87 5.01 19.38
N TYR A 130 0.39 4.68 18.18
CA TYR A 130 -0.85 5.24 17.62
C TYR A 130 -2.10 4.56 18.19
N VAL A 131 -2.00 3.28 18.55
CA VAL A 131 -3.05 2.56 19.29
C VAL A 131 -3.19 3.14 20.69
N GLU A 132 -2.08 3.34 21.40
CA GLU A 132 -2.07 3.92 22.76
C GLU A 132 -2.61 5.36 22.80
N GLN A 133 -2.37 6.13 21.74
CA GLN A 133 -2.95 7.48 21.56
C GLN A 133 -4.45 7.46 21.22
N GLY A 134 -5.02 6.30 20.88
CA GLY A 134 -6.41 6.15 20.46
C GLY A 134 -6.70 6.65 19.04
N VAL A 135 -5.66 6.90 18.23
CA VAL A 135 -5.81 7.36 16.83
C VAL A 135 -5.84 6.20 15.83
N LEU A 136 -5.43 5.00 16.23
CA LEU A 136 -5.42 3.80 15.41
C LEU A 136 -6.20 2.64 16.06
N ASP A 137 -7.05 1.98 15.28
CA ASP A 137 -7.81 0.79 15.64
C ASP A 137 -7.77 -0.26 14.50
N PHE A 138 -8.28 -1.45 14.77
CA PHE A 138 -8.32 -2.57 13.84
C PHE A 138 -9.72 -3.15 13.71
N ALA A 139 -10.07 -3.66 12.53
CA ALA A 139 -11.31 -4.39 12.32
C ALA A 139 -11.12 -5.54 11.33
N GLN A 140 -11.84 -6.63 11.51
CA GLN A 140 -12.02 -7.60 10.45
C GLN A 140 -13.20 -7.18 9.57
N PHE A 141 -13.02 -7.14 8.25
CA PHE A 141 -14.08 -6.71 7.34
C PHE A 141 -14.11 -7.56 6.07
N ASP A 142 -15.30 -8.04 5.72
CA ASP A 142 -15.55 -8.78 4.48
C ASP A 142 -16.23 -7.89 3.45
N ALA A 143 -15.56 -7.63 2.33
CA ALA A 143 -16.07 -6.82 1.22
C ALA A 143 -17.41 -7.32 0.64
N VAL A 144 -17.72 -8.61 0.78
CA VAL A 144 -18.93 -9.22 0.20
C VAL A 144 -20.12 -9.09 1.15
N GLN A 145 -19.90 -9.27 2.45
CA GLN A 145 -20.98 -9.44 3.43
C GLN A 145 -21.01 -8.39 4.55
N GLY A 146 -19.90 -7.67 4.78
CA GLY A 146 -19.76 -6.73 5.89
C GLY A 146 -20.76 -5.59 5.83
N THR A 147 -21.47 -5.37 6.94
CA THR A 147 -22.47 -4.30 7.12
C THR A 147 -22.18 -3.38 8.30
N GLU A 148 -21.16 -3.70 9.09
CA GLU A 148 -20.79 -3.00 10.32
C GLU A 148 -19.31 -3.21 10.62
N LEU A 149 -18.73 -2.35 11.46
CA LEU A 149 -17.36 -2.46 11.91
C LEU A 149 -17.32 -2.81 13.38
N HIS A 150 -16.53 -3.83 13.72
CA HIS A 150 -16.20 -4.19 15.09
C HIS A 150 -14.77 -3.77 15.36
N LEU A 151 -14.60 -2.74 16.18
CA LEU A 151 -13.29 -2.20 16.51
C LEU A 151 -12.66 -3.04 17.62
N MET A 152 -11.50 -3.60 17.34
CA MET A 152 -10.90 -4.63 18.16
C MET A 152 -10.09 -4.05 19.33
N GLN A 153 -9.63 -2.79 19.24
CA GLN A 153 -8.92 -2.13 20.33
C GLN A 153 -9.88 -1.35 21.23
N SER A 154 -10.74 -0.50 20.66
CA SER A 154 -11.70 0.26 21.48
C SER A 154 -12.86 -0.59 21.99
N GLY A 155 -13.20 -1.68 21.30
CA GLY A 155 -14.39 -2.48 21.57
C GLY A 155 -15.70 -1.88 21.02
N ASP A 156 -15.62 -0.74 20.32
CA ASP A 156 -16.79 -0.09 19.72
C ASP A 156 -17.36 -0.91 18.56
N ARG A 157 -18.64 -0.70 18.30
CA ARG A 157 -19.32 -1.25 17.13
C ARG A 157 -19.97 -0.11 16.36
N ILE A 158 -19.60 0.05 15.10
CA ILE A 158 -20.14 1.06 14.19
C ILE A 158 -21.15 0.38 13.28
N ARG A 159 -22.41 0.79 13.40
CA ARG A 159 -23.55 0.31 12.60
C ARG A 159 -24.09 1.43 11.72
N VAL A 160 -25.12 1.08 10.95
CA VAL A 160 -25.85 2.00 10.09
C VAL A 160 -26.29 3.25 10.87
N GLY A 161 -25.84 4.42 10.39
CA GLY A 161 -26.16 5.74 10.93
C GLY A 161 -25.44 6.12 12.22
N ASP A 162 -24.50 5.32 12.72
CA ASP A 162 -23.79 5.64 13.97
C ASP A 162 -22.82 6.82 13.78
N LEU A 163 -22.20 6.97 12.60
CA LEU A 163 -21.24 8.04 12.34
C LEU A 163 -21.94 9.37 12.00
N GLN A 164 -21.60 10.40 12.78
CA GLN A 164 -22.06 11.80 12.57
C GLN A 164 -21.19 12.57 11.57
N GLN A 165 -20.04 12.02 11.20
CA GLN A 165 -19.10 12.55 10.22
C GLN A 165 -19.09 11.61 9.00
N PRO A 166 -18.75 12.11 7.79
CA PRO A 166 -18.53 11.22 6.65
C PRO A 166 -17.50 10.14 6.98
N LEU A 167 -17.75 8.92 6.53
CA LEU A 167 -16.77 7.85 6.56
C LEU A 167 -15.73 8.13 5.47
N LEU A 168 -14.44 8.21 5.83
CA LEU A 168 -13.38 8.23 4.82
C LEU A 168 -12.91 6.80 4.60
N VAL A 169 -12.96 6.33 3.36
CA VAL A 169 -12.58 4.97 2.96
C VAL A 169 -11.31 5.05 2.12
N ILE A 170 -10.35 4.19 2.40
CA ILE A 170 -9.14 3.97 1.60
C ILE A 170 -9.21 2.56 1.04
N ALA A 171 -9.02 2.39 -0.27
CA ALA A 171 -9.12 1.10 -0.95
C ALA A 171 -8.03 0.99 -2.04
N ASN A 172 -6.83 0.54 -1.67
CA ASN A 172 -5.72 0.37 -2.60
C ASN A 172 -5.55 -1.12 -2.96
N TYR A 173 -5.41 -1.45 -4.24
CA TYR A 173 -5.37 -2.85 -4.72
C TYR A 173 -6.49 -3.70 -4.10
N PHE A 174 -7.68 -3.10 -4.04
CA PHE A 174 -8.83 -3.68 -3.38
C PHE A 174 -9.87 -4.10 -4.41
N PHE A 175 -10.22 -3.21 -5.35
CA PHE A 175 -11.24 -3.51 -6.34
C PHE A 175 -10.74 -4.47 -7.43
N ASP A 176 -9.43 -4.55 -7.66
CA ASP A 176 -8.82 -5.54 -8.54
C ASP A 176 -8.84 -6.98 -8.00
N SER A 177 -9.05 -7.13 -6.69
CA SER A 177 -8.82 -8.36 -5.94
C SER A 177 -10.08 -8.98 -5.33
N ILE A 178 -11.24 -8.32 -5.47
CA ILE A 178 -12.56 -8.83 -5.04
C ILE A 178 -13.40 -9.29 -6.24
N PRO A 179 -14.44 -10.12 -6.01
CA PRO A 179 -15.24 -10.66 -7.11
C PRO A 179 -15.86 -9.59 -8.01
N GLN A 180 -15.71 -9.78 -9.32
CA GLN A 180 -16.30 -8.94 -10.35
C GLN A 180 -17.18 -9.79 -11.27
N GLU A 181 -18.22 -9.19 -11.83
CA GLU A 181 -18.94 -9.78 -12.97
C GLU A 181 -18.12 -9.55 -14.24
N LEU A 182 -18.31 -10.39 -15.26
CA LEU A 182 -17.73 -10.18 -16.57
C LEU A 182 -18.86 -10.07 -17.58
N ILE A 183 -19.02 -8.88 -18.13
CA ILE A 183 -20.03 -8.54 -19.12
C ILE A 183 -19.35 -8.45 -20.48
N TYR A 184 -20.00 -8.95 -21.52
CA TYR A 184 -19.60 -8.73 -22.91
C TYR A 184 -20.68 -7.92 -23.62
N VAL A 185 -20.26 -6.90 -24.36
CA VAL A 185 -21.15 -6.00 -25.11
C VAL A 185 -20.89 -6.16 -26.58
N ASP A 186 -21.95 -6.45 -27.34
CA ASP A 186 -21.89 -6.62 -28.79
C ASP A 186 -23.26 -6.36 -29.43
N GLU A 187 -23.32 -5.67 -30.57
CA GLU A 187 -24.53 -5.25 -31.27
C GLU A 187 -25.59 -4.57 -30.38
N ASN A 188 -25.17 -3.70 -29.47
CA ASN A 188 -26.01 -3.09 -28.41
C ASN A 188 -26.69 -4.10 -27.45
N LYS A 189 -26.17 -5.31 -27.35
CA LYS A 189 -26.66 -6.35 -26.43
C LYS A 189 -25.60 -6.64 -25.38
N ILE A 190 -26.09 -6.79 -24.16
CA ILE A 190 -25.39 -7.29 -22.98
C ILE A 190 -25.42 -8.83 -22.93
N TYR A 191 -24.25 -9.42 -22.77
CA TYR A 191 -24.03 -10.83 -22.50
C TYR A 191 -23.32 -10.98 -21.16
N GLU A 192 -23.65 -12.04 -20.43
CA GLU A 192 -22.87 -12.49 -19.30
C GLU A 192 -21.80 -13.47 -19.77
N CYS A 193 -20.56 -13.21 -19.37
CA CYS A 193 -19.46 -14.14 -19.55
C CYS A 193 -19.44 -15.12 -18.38
N MET A 194 -19.69 -16.38 -18.72
CA MET A 194 -19.52 -17.53 -17.85
C MET A 194 -18.13 -18.13 -18.06
N VAL A 195 -17.62 -18.89 -17.10
CA VAL A 195 -16.29 -19.49 -17.16
C VAL A 195 -16.31 -20.97 -16.79
N SER A 196 -15.61 -21.79 -17.58
CA SER A 196 -15.16 -23.12 -17.16
C SER A 196 -13.68 -23.05 -16.80
N LEU A 197 -13.31 -23.72 -15.71
CA LEU A 197 -11.93 -23.72 -15.20
C LEU A 197 -11.28 -25.06 -15.48
N HIS A 198 -10.11 -25.03 -16.09
CA HIS A 198 -9.26 -26.20 -16.26
C HIS A 198 -8.21 -26.21 -15.15
N PHE A 199 -8.26 -27.23 -14.30
CA PHE A 199 -7.21 -27.52 -13.32
C PHE A 199 -6.36 -28.68 -13.86
N PRO A 200 -5.02 -28.62 -13.83
CA PRO A 200 -4.18 -29.73 -14.31
C PRO A 200 -4.46 -31.02 -13.52
N GLU A 201 -4.56 -32.17 -14.20
CA GLU A 201 -4.76 -33.48 -13.55
C GLU A 201 -3.56 -33.87 -12.65
N GLY A 202 -3.82 -34.31 -11.41
CA GLY A 202 -2.84 -34.92 -10.48
C GLY A 202 -2.71 -34.27 -9.09
N ASP A 203 -2.54 -35.09 -8.05
CA ASP A 203 -2.37 -34.81 -6.61
C ASP A 203 -3.43 -33.97 -5.87
N THR A 204 -4.10 -34.64 -4.93
CA THR A 204 -5.25 -34.19 -4.12
C THR A 204 -4.89 -33.33 -2.91
N GLU A 205 -3.66 -32.81 -2.81
CA GLU A 205 -3.20 -31.92 -1.73
C GLU A 205 -2.41 -30.73 -2.29
N ARG A 206 -3.05 -29.88 -3.09
CA ARG A 206 -2.44 -28.63 -3.59
C ARG A 206 -2.91 -27.45 -2.76
N SER A 207 -1.99 -26.54 -2.42
CA SER A 207 -2.33 -25.27 -1.77
C SER A 207 -3.17 -24.37 -2.70
N ALA A 208 -3.89 -23.40 -2.15
CA ALA A 208 -4.65 -22.43 -2.96
C ALA A 208 -3.74 -21.70 -3.97
N ALA A 209 -2.51 -21.38 -3.57
CA ALA A 209 -1.50 -20.76 -4.42
C ALA A 209 -1.15 -21.63 -5.65
N ASP A 210 -0.95 -22.94 -5.44
CA ASP A 210 -0.59 -23.88 -6.52
C ASP A 210 -1.75 -24.11 -7.49
N MET A 211 -2.97 -24.11 -6.97
CA MET A 211 -4.18 -24.19 -7.79
C MET A 211 -4.30 -22.95 -8.67
N LEU A 212 -4.23 -21.75 -8.08
CA LEU A 212 -4.36 -20.48 -8.80
C LEU A 212 -3.34 -20.35 -9.92
N LYS A 213 -2.08 -20.72 -9.70
CA LYS A 213 -0.99 -20.62 -10.71
C LYS A 213 -1.25 -21.32 -12.04
N ASN A 214 -2.14 -22.30 -12.08
CA ASN A 214 -2.35 -23.16 -13.25
C ASN A 214 -3.77 -23.10 -13.81
N VAL A 215 -4.61 -22.17 -13.34
CA VAL A 215 -6.00 -22.06 -13.82
C VAL A 215 -6.00 -21.44 -15.21
N ILE A 216 -6.56 -22.17 -16.18
CA ILE A 216 -6.82 -21.63 -17.52
C ILE A 216 -8.35 -21.48 -17.69
N PRO A 217 -8.87 -20.23 -17.75
CA PRO A 217 -10.29 -20.00 -17.97
C PRO A 217 -10.64 -20.21 -19.45
N GLU A 218 -11.79 -20.82 -19.70
CA GLU A 218 -12.47 -20.81 -20.98
C GLU A 218 -13.80 -20.06 -20.81
N TYR A 219 -14.03 -19.08 -21.69
CA TYR A 219 -15.16 -18.15 -21.59
C TYR A 219 -16.33 -18.59 -22.47
N HIS A 220 -17.53 -18.52 -21.90
CA HIS A 220 -18.79 -18.86 -22.56
C HIS A 220 -19.75 -17.68 -22.41
N TYR A 221 -20.58 -17.44 -23.43
CA TYR A 221 -21.43 -16.23 -23.46
C TYR A 221 -22.90 -16.61 -23.38
N ARG A 222 -23.64 -15.95 -22.51
CA ARG A 222 -25.10 -16.05 -22.41
C ARG A 222 -25.70 -14.66 -22.58
N ARG A 223 -26.71 -14.51 -23.44
CA ARG A 223 -27.51 -13.29 -23.48
C ARG A 223 -28.10 -13.01 -22.09
N ALA A 224 -27.94 -11.78 -21.59
CA ALA A 224 -28.29 -11.43 -20.23
C ALA A 224 -29.18 -10.18 -20.19
N ASP A 225 -30.44 -10.35 -20.61
CA ASP A 225 -31.45 -9.27 -20.63
C ASP A 225 -31.77 -8.75 -19.21
N GLU A 226 -31.44 -9.51 -18.16
CA GLU A 226 -31.62 -9.13 -16.76
C GLU A 226 -30.90 -7.84 -16.36
N TYR A 227 -29.73 -7.55 -16.94
CA TYR A 227 -28.99 -6.32 -16.68
C TYR A 227 -29.65 -5.08 -17.31
N GLU A 228 -30.57 -5.28 -18.24
CA GLU A 228 -31.30 -4.22 -18.95
C GLU A 228 -32.66 -3.92 -18.31
N GLN A 229 -33.09 -4.72 -17.34
CA GLN A 229 -34.38 -4.56 -16.65
C GLN A 229 -34.37 -3.34 -15.73
N GLU A 230 -35.51 -2.65 -15.61
CA GLU A 230 -35.65 -1.47 -14.75
C GLU A 230 -35.34 -1.75 -13.28
N SER A 231 -35.50 -3.00 -12.84
CA SER A 231 -35.21 -3.44 -11.48
C SER A 231 -33.72 -3.63 -11.20
N TYR A 232 -32.85 -3.67 -12.22
CA TYR A 232 -31.42 -3.85 -12.01
C TYR A 232 -30.81 -2.55 -11.46
N PRO A 233 -30.18 -2.56 -10.26
CA PRO A 233 -29.73 -1.34 -9.58
C PRO A 233 -28.74 -0.49 -10.38
N TYR A 234 -28.00 -1.12 -11.30
CA TYR A 234 -26.96 -0.47 -12.09
C TYR A 234 -27.30 -0.44 -13.59
N ARG A 235 -28.59 -0.50 -13.93
CA ARG A 235 -29.09 -0.49 -15.32
C ARG A 235 -28.51 0.68 -16.12
N GLU A 236 -28.44 1.88 -15.55
CA GLU A 236 -28.04 3.09 -16.30
C GLU A 236 -26.61 3.00 -16.86
N VAL A 237 -25.66 2.50 -16.07
CA VAL A 237 -24.27 2.32 -16.55
C VAL A 237 -24.17 1.17 -17.56
N VAL A 238 -24.94 0.10 -17.37
CA VAL A 238 -25.00 -1.00 -18.35
C VAL A 238 -25.60 -0.52 -19.67
N GLU A 239 -26.66 0.29 -19.63
CA GLU A 239 -27.26 0.91 -20.81
C GLU A 239 -26.30 1.88 -21.50
N LEU A 240 -25.52 2.64 -20.74
CA LEU A 240 -24.44 3.45 -21.32
C LEU A 240 -23.43 2.58 -22.07
N TYR A 241 -23.00 1.46 -21.47
CA TYR A 241 -22.06 0.55 -22.12
C TYR A 241 -22.64 -0.08 -23.37
N SER A 242 -23.89 -0.54 -23.38
CA SER A 242 -24.52 -1.08 -24.59
C SER A 242 -24.63 -0.07 -25.73
N GLN A 243 -24.67 1.23 -25.43
CA GLN A 243 -24.74 2.29 -26.45
C GLN A 243 -23.38 2.79 -26.93
N LYS A 244 -22.31 2.56 -26.16
CA LYS A 244 -20.99 3.18 -26.39
C LYS A 244 -19.90 2.21 -26.74
N LEU A 245 -20.02 0.96 -26.29
CA LEU A 245 -19.02 -0.07 -26.46
C LEU A 245 -19.55 -1.14 -27.42
N GLU A 246 -18.63 -1.74 -28.17
CA GLU A 246 -18.89 -2.80 -29.13
C GLU A 246 -17.73 -3.78 -29.06
N ASP A 247 -18.02 -5.08 -29.16
CA ASP A 247 -17.05 -6.16 -29.04
C ASP A 247 -16.13 -6.02 -27.82
N SER A 248 -16.72 -5.65 -26.66
CA SER A 248 -15.99 -5.25 -25.46
C SER A 248 -16.29 -6.15 -24.26
N HIS A 249 -15.24 -6.64 -23.60
CA HIS A 249 -15.32 -7.27 -22.28
C HIS A 249 -15.15 -6.24 -21.17
N ILE A 250 -16.08 -6.25 -20.23
CA ILE A 250 -16.17 -5.29 -19.14
C ILE A 250 -16.21 -6.05 -17.82
N LEU A 251 -15.18 -5.82 -17.01
CA LEU A 251 -15.16 -6.25 -15.61
C LEU A 251 -16.10 -5.31 -14.83
N PHE A 252 -17.27 -5.81 -14.46
CA PHE A 252 -18.30 -5.00 -13.83
C PHE A 252 -18.25 -5.15 -12.29
N PRO A 253 -18.08 -4.04 -11.53
CA PRO A 253 -17.68 -4.10 -10.12
C PRO A 253 -18.88 -4.17 -9.17
N ALA A 254 -19.85 -5.06 -9.43
CA ALA A 254 -21.10 -5.15 -8.67
C ALA A 254 -20.86 -5.32 -7.15
N VAL A 255 -19.92 -6.18 -6.75
CA VAL A 255 -19.56 -6.40 -5.33
C VAL A 255 -18.93 -5.14 -4.72
N GLY A 256 -18.03 -4.48 -5.46
CA GLY A 256 -17.40 -3.24 -5.01
C GLY A 256 -18.41 -2.11 -4.80
N LEU A 257 -19.35 -1.93 -5.73
CA LEU A 257 -20.45 -0.98 -5.63
C LEU A 257 -21.33 -1.27 -4.40
N GLN A 258 -21.75 -2.52 -4.22
CA GLN A 258 -22.56 -2.93 -3.06
C GLN A 258 -21.80 -2.72 -1.74
N CYS A 259 -20.49 -2.98 -1.71
CA CYS A 259 -19.65 -2.73 -0.55
C CYS A 259 -19.66 -1.24 -0.15
N LEU A 260 -19.40 -0.35 -1.12
CA LEU A 260 -19.44 1.10 -0.90
C LEU A 260 -20.83 1.59 -0.48
N GLU A 261 -21.90 1.03 -1.06
CA GLU A 261 -23.27 1.35 -0.63
C GLU A 261 -23.53 0.97 0.82
N ARG A 262 -23.08 -0.22 1.27
CA ARG A 262 -23.22 -0.63 2.68
C ARG A 262 -22.37 0.22 3.61
N LEU A 263 -21.16 0.57 3.21
CA LEU A 263 -20.27 1.46 3.99
C LEU A 263 -20.83 2.88 4.09
N CYS A 264 -21.43 3.41 3.01
CA CYS A 264 -22.10 4.70 3.00
C CYS A 264 -23.18 4.79 4.09
N LEU A 265 -23.91 3.70 4.33
CA LEU A 265 -24.97 3.64 5.35
C LEU A 265 -24.45 3.74 6.79
N LEU A 266 -23.16 3.53 7.06
CA LEU A 266 -22.59 3.70 8.41
C LEU A 266 -22.60 5.17 8.86
N SER A 267 -22.67 6.10 7.92
CA SER A 267 -22.59 7.54 8.14
C SER A 267 -23.88 8.24 7.75
N GLN A 268 -24.25 9.25 8.53
CA GLN A 268 -25.38 10.14 8.21
C GLN A 268 -25.02 11.19 7.16
N GLU A 269 -23.72 11.38 6.89
CA GLU A 269 -23.17 12.44 6.04
C GLU A 269 -22.53 11.89 4.75
N GLY A 270 -22.67 10.59 4.47
CA GLY A 270 -22.10 9.91 3.31
C GLY A 270 -20.64 9.48 3.52
N PHE A 271 -19.87 9.38 2.44
CA PHE A 271 -18.48 8.92 2.46
C PHE A 271 -17.55 9.67 1.51
N ILE A 272 -16.26 9.57 1.80
CA ILE A 272 -15.17 9.94 0.91
C ILE A 272 -14.43 8.65 0.56
N LEU A 273 -14.05 8.45 -0.69
CA LEU A 273 -13.23 7.31 -1.10
C LEU A 273 -11.91 7.82 -1.68
N LEU A 274 -10.80 7.37 -1.12
CA LEU A 274 -9.47 7.40 -1.73
C LEU A 274 -9.15 5.99 -2.21
N THR A 275 -8.73 5.86 -3.45
CA THR A 275 -8.57 4.55 -4.07
C THR A 275 -7.42 4.57 -5.04
N ALA A 276 -6.68 3.47 -5.14
CA ALA A 276 -5.61 3.31 -6.11
C ALA A 276 -5.53 1.86 -6.59
N ASP A 277 -5.80 1.66 -7.88
CA ASP A 277 -5.77 0.32 -8.48
C ASP A 277 -5.09 0.34 -9.85
N LYS A 278 -4.73 -0.86 -10.33
CA LYS A 278 -4.66 -1.11 -11.77
C LYS A 278 -6.10 -1.08 -12.30
N GLY A 279 -6.64 0.11 -12.50
CA GLY A 279 -8.03 0.29 -12.87
C GLY A 279 -8.22 1.48 -13.79
N ASP A 280 -9.34 1.53 -14.51
CA ASP A 280 -9.60 2.58 -15.50
C ASP A 280 -10.88 3.34 -15.21
N HIS A 281 -10.78 4.67 -15.32
CA HIS A 281 -11.89 5.61 -15.14
C HIS A 281 -12.43 6.15 -16.47
N ARG A 282 -11.76 5.87 -17.59
CA ARG A 282 -12.11 6.35 -18.93
C ARG A 282 -12.85 5.25 -19.69
N ILE A 283 -14.00 5.58 -20.26
CA ILE A 283 -14.81 4.61 -21.01
C ILE A 283 -14.08 4.13 -22.27
N GLU A 284 -13.27 4.99 -22.87
CA GLU A 284 -12.52 4.72 -24.10
C GLU A 284 -11.52 3.57 -23.94
N ASN A 285 -11.02 3.37 -22.72
CA ASN A 285 -10.10 2.28 -22.39
C ASN A 285 -10.82 0.94 -22.14
N TRP A 286 -12.15 0.91 -22.28
CA TRP A 286 -12.97 -0.31 -22.30
C TRP A 286 -13.40 -0.71 -23.71
N GLU A 287 -13.11 0.09 -24.73
CA GLU A 287 -13.42 -0.22 -26.13
C GLU A 287 -12.60 -1.40 -26.65
N TYR A 288 -13.26 -2.38 -27.28
CA TYR A 288 -12.64 -3.57 -27.88
C TYR A 288 -11.78 -4.39 -26.90
N ASN A 289 -12.10 -4.34 -25.60
CA ASN A 289 -11.35 -5.09 -24.61
C ASN A 289 -11.55 -6.60 -24.80
N GLU A 290 -10.42 -7.29 -24.87
CA GLU A 290 -10.33 -8.74 -24.84
C GLU A 290 -10.74 -9.30 -23.46
N PRO A 291 -11.16 -10.58 -23.38
CA PRO A 291 -11.48 -11.18 -22.10
C PRO A 291 -10.25 -11.18 -21.17
N PRO A 292 -10.46 -11.04 -19.84
CA PRO A 292 -9.37 -10.86 -18.89
C PRO A 292 -8.45 -12.09 -18.87
N LYS A 293 -7.16 -11.83 -18.71
CA LYS A 293 -6.16 -12.86 -18.42
C LYS A 293 -5.90 -12.87 -16.92
N LEU A 294 -5.95 -14.05 -16.31
CA LEU A 294 -5.52 -14.21 -14.92
C LEU A 294 -3.99 -14.15 -14.89
N ILE A 295 -3.44 -13.11 -14.27
CA ILE A 295 -1.99 -12.96 -14.05
C ILE A 295 -1.68 -13.66 -12.71
N HIS A 296 -0.73 -14.60 -12.71
CA HIS A 296 -0.50 -15.46 -11.55
C HIS A 296 0.78 -15.10 -10.79
N HIS A 297 0.63 -14.64 -9.54
CA HIS A 297 1.72 -14.36 -8.59
C HIS A 297 1.44 -14.99 -7.21
N GLY A 298 0.91 -16.22 -7.17
CA GLY A 298 0.36 -16.82 -5.94
C GLY A 298 -1.10 -16.41 -5.69
N SER A 299 -1.43 -15.14 -5.94
CA SER A 299 -2.78 -14.60 -6.15
C SER A 299 -2.98 -14.15 -7.61
N PHE A 300 -4.16 -13.59 -7.94
CA PHE A 300 -4.39 -12.89 -9.20
C PHE A 300 -5.03 -11.50 -8.97
N SER A 301 -4.84 -10.61 -9.94
CA SER A 301 -5.52 -9.32 -9.98
C SER A 301 -6.15 -9.07 -11.34
N LEU A 302 -7.22 -8.27 -11.35
CA LEU A 302 -7.95 -7.87 -12.55
C LEU A 302 -7.91 -6.35 -12.74
N THR A 303 -8.48 -5.83 -13.81
CA THR A 303 -8.60 -4.36 -13.95
C THR A 303 -9.78 -3.87 -13.13
N ALA A 304 -9.56 -2.92 -12.21
CA ALA A 304 -10.65 -2.27 -11.48
C ALA A 304 -11.43 -1.30 -12.39
N ASN A 305 -12.76 -1.34 -12.33
CA ASN A 305 -13.61 -0.50 -13.17
C ASN A 305 -14.05 0.78 -12.46
N TYR A 306 -13.13 1.75 -12.40
CA TYR A 306 -13.39 3.06 -11.82
C TYR A 306 -14.39 3.88 -12.63
N HIS A 307 -14.56 3.61 -13.93
CA HIS A 307 -15.61 4.25 -14.72
C HIS A 307 -16.99 3.89 -14.17
N ALA A 308 -17.27 2.61 -13.96
CA ALA A 308 -18.56 2.16 -13.41
C ALA A 308 -18.77 2.69 -11.98
N ILE A 309 -17.75 2.64 -11.13
CA ILE A 309 -17.81 3.16 -9.76
C ILE A 309 -18.12 4.66 -9.78
N GLY A 310 -17.37 5.44 -10.56
CA GLY A 310 -17.57 6.88 -10.75
C GLY A 310 -18.97 7.21 -11.24
N TYR A 311 -19.38 6.59 -12.34
CA TYR A 311 -20.67 6.85 -12.96
C TYR A 311 -21.85 6.59 -12.01
N VAL A 312 -21.87 5.45 -11.33
CA VAL A 312 -22.97 5.07 -10.42
C VAL A 312 -23.14 6.06 -9.27
N PHE A 313 -22.04 6.52 -8.67
CA PHE A 313 -22.11 7.47 -7.56
C PHE A 313 -22.33 8.91 -8.01
N GLU A 314 -21.88 9.30 -9.20
CA GLU A 314 -22.18 10.60 -9.79
C GLU A 314 -23.68 10.77 -10.07
N GLN A 315 -24.37 9.71 -10.50
CA GLN A 315 -25.85 9.72 -10.60
C GLN A 315 -26.53 9.97 -9.24
N LYS A 316 -25.85 9.64 -8.14
CA LYS A 316 -26.30 9.88 -6.77
C LYS A 316 -25.82 11.21 -6.19
N GLY A 317 -25.14 12.04 -6.98
CA GLY A 317 -24.66 13.37 -6.59
C GLY A 317 -23.22 13.42 -6.06
N ALA A 318 -22.45 12.34 -6.19
CA ALA A 318 -21.04 12.36 -5.86
C ALA A 318 -20.23 13.22 -6.84
N MET A 319 -19.03 13.62 -6.41
CA MET A 319 -18.01 14.17 -7.30
C MET A 319 -16.81 13.22 -7.35
N SER A 320 -16.50 12.67 -8.52
CA SER A 320 -15.27 11.89 -8.72
C SER A 320 -14.14 12.77 -9.21
N LEU A 321 -12.95 12.57 -8.65
CA LEU A 321 -11.71 13.19 -9.08
C LEU A 321 -10.78 12.06 -9.53
N PHE A 322 -10.42 12.09 -10.80
CA PHE A 322 -9.39 11.26 -11.42
C PHE A 322 -8.47 12.17 -12.24
N THR A 323 -7.26 11.71 -12.55
CA THR A 323 -6.30 12.51 -13.31
C THR A 323 -6.83 12.85 -14.70
N SER A 324 -6.63 14.09 -15.16
CA SER A 324 -7.00 14.45 -16.55
C SER A 324 -6.04 13.89 -17.59
N HIS A 325 -4.79 13.63 -17.20
CA HIS A 325 -3.77 12.99 -18.03
C HIS A 325 -3.81 11.46 -17.89
N PRO A 326 -3.33 10.70 -18.89
CA PRO A 326 -3.15 9.26 -18.77
C PRO A 326 -2.29 8.89 -17.55
N TYR A 327 -2.64 7.79 -16.89
CA TYR A 327 -1.80 7.14 -15.88
C TYR A 327 -1.01 6.01 -16.55
N ASN A 328 0.10 5.58 -15.95
CA ASN A 328 0.97 4.53 -16.49
C ASN A 328 0.86 3.21 -15.71
N HIS A 329 0.84 3.29 -14.37
CA HIS A 329 0.95 2.13 -13.49
C HIS A 329 -0.21 2.03 -12.51
N LEU A 330 -0.61 3.16 -11.92
CA LEU A 330 -1.57 3.23 -10.84
C LEU A 330 -2.56 4.37 -11.09
N ASN A 331 -3.84 4.02 -11.22
CA ASN A 331 -4.90 5.02 -11.34
C ASN A 331 -5.45 5.35 -9.95
N ILE A 332 -5.34 6.62 -9.57
CA ILE A 332 -5.63 7.10 -8.23
C ILE A 332 -6.85 8.01 -8.30
N GLY A 333 -7.85 7.71 -7.49
CA GLY A 333 -9.12 8.42 -7.46
C GLY A 333 -9.45 8.99 -6.08
N CYS A 334 -10.18 10.10 -6.07
CA CYS A 334 -10.84 10.63 -4.89
C CYS A 334 -12.31 10.90 -5.21
N MET A 335 -13.24 10.23 -4.52
CA MET A 335 -14.67 10.45 -4.69
C MET A 335 -15.29 11.06 -3.45
N LEU A 336 -16.08 12.12 -3.65
CA LEU A 336 -16.78 12.85 -2.59
C LEU A 336 -18.28 12.55 -2.69
N MET A 337 -18.77 11.55 -1.96
CA MET A 337 -20.20 11.23 -1.81
C MET A 337 -20.73 11.84 -0.52
N VAL A 338 -20.80 13.17 -0.50
CA VAL A 338 -21.15 13.98 0.67
C VAL A 338 -22.07 15.14 0.26
N PRO A 339 -22.81 15.77 1.19
CA PRO A 339 -23.60 16.96 0.87
C PRO A 339 -22.72 18.09 0.30
N ASN A 340 -23.12 18.62 -0.86
CA ASN A 340 -22.43 19.73 -1.55
C ASN A 340 -20.91 19.50 -1.73
N PRO A 341 -20.49 18.50 -2.54
CA PRO A 341 -19.08 18.11 -2.66
C PRO A 341 -18.18 19.25 -3.18
N LEU A 342 -18.73 20.22 -3.91
CA LEU A 342 -18.01 21.42 -4.35
C LEU A 342 -17.48 22.28 -3.20
N SER A 343 -18.09 22.21 -2.01
CA SER A 343 -17.68 22.98 -0.83
C SER A 343 -16.42 22.46 -0.13
N TYR A 344 -16.01 21.23 -0.44
CA TYR A 344 -14.79 20.58 0.06
C TYR A 344 -13.54 21.10 -0.68
N GLY A 345 -13.29 22.40 -0.51
CA GLY A 345 -12.26 23.13 -1.25
C GLY A 345 -10.85 22.67 -0.90
N HIS A 346 -10.57 22.41 0.37
CA HIS A 346 -9.25 21.98 0.83
C HIS A 346 -8.93 20.57 0.31
N THR A 347 -9.89 19.65 0.42
CA THR A 347 -9.79 18.27 -0.12
C THR A 347 -9.46 18.29 -1.62
N ARG A 348 -10.24 19.04 -2.40
CA ARG A 348 -10.06 19.14 -3.86
C ARG A 348 -8.74 19.80 -4.25
N LEU A 349 -8.30 20.79 -3.49
CA LEU A 349 -7.00 21.45 -3.73
C LEU A 349 -5.82 20.52 -3.40
N ALA A 350 -5.94 19.72 -2.34
CA ALA A 350 -4.94 18.70 -2.01
C ALA A 350 -4.85 17.64 -3.11
N TYR A 351 -5.97 17.07 -3.55
CA TYR A 351 -5.99 16.12 -4.68
C TYR A 351 -5.33 16.73 -5.93
N ARG A 352 -5.65 17.99 -6.25
CA ARG A 352 -5.04 18.68 -7.39
C ARG A 352 -3.50 18.78 -7.28
N ARG A 353 -2.98 19.00 -6.07
CA ARG A 353 -1.54 19.22 -5.85
C ARG A 353 -0.76 17.91 -5.82
N PHE A 354 -1.32 16.89 -5.19
CA PHE A 354 -0.61 15.66 -4.84
C PHE A 354 -1.02 14.45 -5.68
N VAL A 355 -2.00 14.58 -6.57
CA VAL A 355 -2.39 13.53 -7.53
C VAL A 355 -2.45 14.06 -8.96
N GLU A 356 -3.26 15.11 -9.22
CA GLU A 356 -3.48 15.63 -10.59
C GLU A 356 -2.25 16.27 -11.23
N ARG A 357 -1.43 16.99 -10.45
CA ARG A 357 -0.30 17.77 -11.00
C ARG A 357 0.97 16.95 -11.11
N PHE A 358 1.23 16.17 -10.07
CA PHE A 358 2.35 15.25 -9.94
C PHE A 358 1.96 14.28 -8.83
N GLY A 359 1.59 13.07 -9.21
CA GLY A 359 1.04 12.06 -8.31
C GLY A 359 1.98 10.91 -8.01
N PRO A 360 1.53 9.96 -7.17
CA PRO A 360 2.27 8.73 -6.89
C PRO A 360 2.58 7.89 -8.14
N ASP A 361 1.71 7.93 -9.16
CA ASP A 361 1.96 7.27 -10.45
C ASP A 361 3.15 7.90 -11.19
N ASP A 362 3.20 9.24 -11.27
CA ASP A 362 4.33 9.97 -11.88
C ASP A 362 5.63 9.72 -11.11
N PHE A 363 5.56 9.74 -9.78
CA PHE A 363 6.70 9.41 -8.92
C PHE A 363 7.22 8.01 -9.21
N PHE A 364 6.34 7.02 -9.35
CA PHE A 364 6.73 5.65 -9.67
C PHE A 364 7.38 5.55 -11.06
N SER A 365 6.84 6.24 -12.08
CA SER A 365 7.48 6.32 -13.40
C SER A 365 8.89 6.93 -13.34
N ILE A 366 9.10 7.98 -12.54
CA ILE A 366 10.44 8.55 -12.35
C ILE A 366 11.33 7.60 -11.53
N LYS A 367 10.77 6.85 -10.58
CA LYS A 367 11.51 5.83 -9.84
C LYS A 367 12.05 4.74 -10.76
N GLU A 368 11.29 4.25 -11.72
CA GLU A 368 11.80 3.26 -12.67
C GLU A 368 12.98 3.80 -13.49
N TRP A 369 12.92 5.08 -13.87
CA TRP A 369 14.05 5.77 -14.49
C TRP A 369 15.24 5.86 -13.54
N PHE A 370 15.02 6.25 -12.28
CA PHE A 370 16.02 6.31 -11.22
C PHE A 370 16.72 4.97 -11.03
N ASP A 371 15.96 3.89 -10.83
CA ASP A 371 16.46 2.53 -10.64
C ASP A 371 17.35 2.10 -11.83
N SER A 372 16.95 2.43 -13.05
CA SER A 372 17.68 2.08 -14.27
C SER A 372 18.96 2.90 -14.50
N HIS A 373 19.12 4.04 -13.81
CA HIS A 373 20.25 4.97 -14.01
C HIS A 373 21.07 5.20 -12.73
N LEU A 374 20.77 4.47 -11.65
CA LEU A 374 21.33 4.67 -10.33
C LEU A 374 22.87 4.74 -10.30
N ASP A 375 23.53 3.86 -11.04
CA ASP A 375 25.00 3.79 -11.10
C ASP A 375 25.65 5.05 -11.71
N LEU A 376 24.89 5.87 -12.43
CA LEU A 376 25.35 7.10 -13.07
C LEU A 376 25.06 8.36 -12.26
N MET A 377 24.24 8.26 -11.20
CA MET A 377 23.76 9.43 -10.47
C MET A 377 24.81 10.05 -9.57
N GLU A 378 24.77 11.36 -9.44
CA GLU A 378 25.59 12.14 -8.50
C GLU A 378 24.91 12.26 -7.13
N VAL A 379 25.67 12.55 -6.08
CA VAL A 379 25.17 12.55 -4.69
C VAL A 379 24.01 13.53 -4.48
N ASN A 380 24.08 14.73 -5.06
CA ASN A 380 23.01 15.73 -5.02
C ASN A 380 21.71 15.25 -5.68
N GLN A 381 21.79 14.47 -6.76
CA GLN A 381 20.64 13.89 -7.45
C GLN A 381 20.02 12.77 -6.60
N LEU A 382 20.85 11.93 -5.99
CA LEU A 382 20.39 10.89 -5.06
C LEU A 382 19.66 11.50 -3.86
N LEU A 383 20.26 12.50 -3.22
CA LEU A 383 19.70 13.19 -2.06
C LEU A 383 18.38 13.91 -2.41
N ALA A 384 18.32 14.58 -3.56
CA ALA A 384 17.10 15.23 -4.03
C ALA A 384 15.97 14.22 -4.28
N PHE A 385 16.27 13.08 -4.91
CA PHE A 385 15.28 12.04 -5.16
C PHE A 385 14.84 11.33 -3.88
N TRP A 386 15.76 11.10 -2.93
CA TRP A 386 15.44 10.49 -1.65
C TRP A 386 14.53 11.38 -0.80
N ARG A 387 14.77 12.70 -0.79
CA ARG A 387 13.85 13.70 -0.21
C ARG A 387 12.48 13.67 -0.87
N LEU A 388 12.43 13.62 -2.20
CA LEU A 388 11.17 13.54 -2.94
C LEU A 388 10.36 12.29 -2.56
N GLY A 389 11.04 11.16 -2.33
CA GLY A 389 10.45 9.92 -1.84
C GLY A 389 10.17 9.89 -0.33
N GLY A 390 10.30 11.02 0.39
CA GLY A 390 10.03 11.10 1.82
C GLY A 390 11.05 10.34 2.69
N TYR A 391 12.33 10.32 2.27
CA TYR A 391 13.39 9.54 2.90
C TYR A 391 13.06 8.04 2.99
N ASP A 392 12.44 7.47 1.96
CA ASP A 392 12.07 6.06 1.94
C ASP A 392 13.25 5.09 2.13
N ALA A 393 13.03 4.05 2.93
CA ALA A 393 14.04 3.06 3.25
C ALA A 393 14.39 2.15 2.06
N GLN A 394 13.43 1.85 1.17
CA GLN A 394 13.72 1.02 0.01
C GLN A 394 14.59 1.76 -1.02
N LEU A 395 14.32 3.06 -1.25
CA LEU A 395 15.20 3.91 -2.06
C LEU A 395 16.62 3.99 -1.50
N PHE A 396 16.76 4.13 -0.18
CA PHE A 396 18.06 4.11 0.48
C PHE A 396 18.78 2.78 0.27
N LEU A 397 18.13 1.65 0.56
CA LEU A 397 18.72 0.32 0.40
C LEU A 397 19.20 0.09 -1.04
N GLN A 398 18.39 0.47 -2.03
CA GLN A 398 18.79 0.39 -3.44
C GLN A 398 20.02 1.27 -3.73
N SER A 399 20.08 2.46 -3.14
CA SER A 399 21.13 3.46 -3.36
C SER A 399 22.40 3.26 -2.52
N ALA A 400 22.38 2.47 -1.46
CA ALA A 400 23.44 2.42 -0.44
C ALA A 400 24.84 2.17 -1.03
N LYS A 401 24.94 1.23 -1.98
CA LYS A 401 26.20 0.94 -2.68
C LYS A 401 26.70 2.13 -3.50
N ARG A 402 25.80 2.84 -4.19
CA ARG A 402 26.17 4.03 -4.98
C ARG A 402 26.59 5.17 -4.06
N ILE A 403 25.88 5.39 -2.96
CA ILE A 403 26.24 6.39 -1.94
C ILE A 403 27.63 6.08 -1.39
N SER A 404 27.91 4.83 -1.02
CA SER A 404 29.23 4.37 -0.55
C SER A 404 30.35 4.73 -1.53
N ASN A 405 30.15 4.51 -2.84
CA ASN A 405 31.14 4.86 -3.86
C ASN A 405 31.37 6.37 -4.02
N LEU A 406 30.39 7.20 -3.64
CA LEU A 406 30.44 8.65 -3.79
C LEU A 406 31.01 9.38 -2.56
N ILE A 407 30.91 8.78 -1.36
CA ILE A 407 31.40 9.37 -0.10
C ILE A 407 32.82 9.97 -0.21
N PRO A 408 33.83 9.30 -0.82
CA PRO A 408 35.19 9.86 -0.89
C PRO A 408 35.31 11.18 -1.65
N ALA A 409 34.31 11.52 -2.48
CA ALA A 409 34.27 12.75 -3.26
C ALA A 409 33.27 13.78 -2.70
N CYS A 410 32.57 13.46 -1.61
CA CYS A 410 31.56 14.33 -1.02
C CYS A 410 32.17 15.46 -0.18
N GLU A 411 31.53 16.62 -0.20
CA GLU A 411 31.83 17.73 0.72
C GLU A 411 31.19 17.50 2.10
N GLU A 412 31.67 18.19 3.15
CA GLU A 412 31.14 18.05 4.52
C GLU A 412 29.62 18.30 4.62
N GLU A 413 29.10 19.25 3.82
CA GLU A 413 27.66 19.54 3.76
C GLU A 413 26.86 18.35 3.20
N GLU A 414 27.39 17.67 2.18
CA GLU A 414 26.76 16.49 1.57
C GLU A 414 26.78 15.30 2.53
N LEU A 415 27.88 15.11 3.26
CA LEU A 415 27.98 14.09 4.31
C LEU A 415 26.96 14.35 5.42
N SER A 416 26.83 15.60 5.87
CA SER A 416 25.82 15.99 6.86
C SER A 416 24.38 15.74 6.38
N ASP A 417 24.11 16.00 5.09
CA ASP A 417 22.80 15.74 4.48
C ASP A 417 22.49 14.24 4.39
N ILE A 418 23.47 13.40 4.03
CA ILE A 418 23.33 11.93 4.06
C ILE A 418 23.01 11.46 5.49
N ARG A 419 23.76 11.93 6.48
CA ARG A 419 23.55 11.59 7.90
C ARG A 419 22.14 11.94 8.35
N GLN A 420 21.71 13.16 8.09
CA GLN A 420 20.37 13.62 8.46
C GLN A 420 19.29 12.80 7.76
N GLY A 421 19.48 12.47 6.49
CA GLY A 421 18.58 11.60 5.74
C GLY A 421 18.46 10.19 6.35
N ILE A 422 19.57 9.59 6.79
CA ILE A 422 19.58 8.28 7.47
C ILE A 422 18.75 8.33 8.76
N LEU A 423 18.91 9.40 9.56
CA LEU A 423 18.17 9.57 10.80
C LEU A 423 16.66 9.75 10.56
N LEU A 424 16.28 10.57 9.58
CA LEU A 424 14.87 10.80 9.19
C LEU A 424 14.22 9.54 8.63
N MET A 425 14.93 8.82 7.74
CA MET A 425 14.48 7.53 7.23
C MET A 425 14.23 6.55 8.37
N TRP A 426 15.15 6.45 9.33
CA TRP A 426 15.03 5.49 10.43
C TRP A 426 13.83 5.78 11.32
N GLU A 427 13.54 7.05 11.61
CA GLU A 427 12.33 7.46 12.33
C GLU A 427 11.05 7.09 11.56
N GLY A 428 11.07 7.23 10.23
CA GLY A 428 9.99 6.85 9.34
C GLY A 428 9.95 5.38 8.94
N TYR A 429 10.81 4.51 9.48
CA TYR A 429 10.92 3.12 9.02
C TYR A 429 9.82 2.23 9.61
N TYR A 430 9.11 1.52 8.73
CA TYR A 430 8.18 0.45 9.08
C TYR A 430 8.86 -0.91 8.85
N PRO A 431 9.30 -1.62 9.92
CA PRO A 431 10.04 -2.86 9.77
C PRO A 431 9.15 -3.98 9.25
N MET A 432 9.45 -4.41 8.03
CA MET A 432 9.03 -5.70 7.51
C MET A 432 10.20 -6.65 7.78
N GLU A 433 9.95 -7.88 8.26
CA GLU A 433 10.99 -8.90 8.43
C GLU A 433 11.58 -9.26 7.06
N LEU A 434 12.54 -8.46 6.59
CA LEU A 434 13.14 -8.53 5.26
C LEU A 434 14.52 -9.20 5.33
N ASN A 435 14.94 -9.75 4.19
CA ASN A 435 16.22 -10.43 4.02
C ASN A 435 17.45 -9.49 4.06
N ARG A 436 17.26 -8.17 4.27
CA ARG A 436 18.35 -7.18 4.31
C ARG A 436 18.24 -6.32 5.55
N ASP A 437 19.36 -6.18 6.25
CA ASP A 437 19.44 -5.43 7.49
C ASP A 437 19.69 -3.94 7.23
N LEU A 438 18.62 -3.14 7.30
CA LEU A 438 18.69 -1.70 7.12
C LEU A 438 19.64 -1.03 8.12
N ALA A 439 19.66 -1.50 9.38
CA ALA A 439 20.51 -0.89 10.40
C ALA A 439 21.99 -1.11 10.05
N LEU A 440 22.35 -2.28 9.53
CA LEU A 440 23.71 -2.54 9.07
C LEU A 440 24.10 -1.61 7.91
N ASP A 441 23.26 -1.46 6.88
CA ASP A 441 23.55 -0.55 5.77
C ASP A 441 23.73 0.91 6.24
N CYS A 442 22.92 1.36 7.21
CA CYS A 442 23.10 2.67 7.85
C CYS A 442 24.44 2.77 8.58
N ALA A 443 24.77 1.78 9.42
CA ALA A 443 25.99 1.76 10.21
C ALA A 443 27.24 1.80 9.33
N MET A 444 27.27 1.00 8.26
CA MET A 444 28.37 0.93 7.31
C MET A 444 28.64 2.27 6.62
N LEU A 445 27.59 2.97 6.17
CA LEU A 445 27.76 4.28 5.55
C LEU A 445 28.22 5.32 6.56
N LEU A 446 27.61 5.37 7.75
CA LEU A 446 28.02 6.31 8.81
C LEU A 446 29.46 6.07 9.26
N TYR A 447 29.89 4.80 9.36
CA TYR A 447 31.28 4.44 9.64
C TYR A 447 32.23 4.94 8.55
N GLN A 448 31.89 4.74 7.28
CA GLN A 448 32.68 5.23 6.14
C GLN A 448 32.79 6.76 6.11
N MET A 449 31.76 7.46 6.63
CA MET A 449 31.72 8.91 6.77
C MET A 449 32.40 9.41 8.06
N GLU A 450 33.05 8.52 8.83
CA GLU A 450 33.70 8.81 10.11
C GLU A 450 32.75 9.35 11.20
N MET A 451 31.45 9.03 11.09
CA MET A 451 30.40 9.41 12.05
C MET A 451 30.21 8.30 13.09
N PHE A 452 31.25 8.06 13.88
CA PHE A 452 31.38 6.87 14.73
C PHE A 452 30.29 6.74 15.81
N GLU A 453 29.84 7.84 16.43
CA GLU A 453 28.76 7.81 17.42
C GLU A 453 27.43 7.32 16.82
N ASP A 454 27.06 7.83 15.64
CA ASP A 454 25.85 7.39 14.96
C ASP A 454 26.02 5.98 14.41
N ALA A 455 27.20 5.62 13.87
CA ALA A 455 27.48 4.28 13.38
C ALA A 455 27.25 3.22 14.49
N LEU A 456 27.74 3.47 15.71
CA LEU A 456 27.53 2.60 16.88
C LEU A 456 26.04 2.40 17.18
N LEU A 457 25.24 3.48 17.15
CA LEU A 457 23.80 3.40 17.37
C LEU A 457 23.12 2.40 16.43
N PHE A 458 23.56 2.37 15.16
CA PHE A 458 22.99 1.48 14.15
C PHE A 458 23.57 0.07 14.21
N PHE A 459 24.88 -0.10 14.46
CA PHE A 459 25.46 -1.43 14.73
C PHE A 459 24.77 -2.13 15.91
N GLU A 460 24.41 -1.38 16.96
CA GLU A 460 23.65 -1.88 18.10
C GLU A 460 22.18 -2.18 17.80
N ARG A 461 21.67 -1.81 16.62
CA ARG A 461 20.30 -2.08 16.16
C ARG A 461 20.23 -3.20 15.10
N THR A 462 21.36 -3.51 14.48
CA THR A 462 21.55 -4.64 13.55
C THR A 462 21.17 -5.96 14.20
N ASN A 463 20.62 -6.88 13.40
CA ASN A 463 20.25 -8.23 13.80
C ASN A 463 21.45 -8.98 14.41
N ASN A 464 21.16 -9.84 15.39
CA ASN A 464 22.20 -10.56 16.14
C ASN A 464 23.10 -11.44 15.26
N GLU A 465 22.61 -11.95 14.13
CA GLU A 465 23.43 -12.74 13.21
C GLU A 465 24.59 -11.91 12.65
N TYR A 466 24.29 -10.74 12.07
CA TYR A 466 25.30 -9.84 11.53
C TYR A 466 26.13 -9.14 12.60
N ARG A 467 25.53 -8.81 13.76
CA ARG A 467 26.25 -8.17 14.87
C ARG A 467 27.38 -9.04 15.41
N ASN A 468 27.27 -10.37 15.28
CA ASN A 468 28.30 -11.32 15.70
C ASN A 468 29.29 -11.68 14.57
N ASP A 469 29.21 -11.02 13.41
CA ASP A 469 30.20 -11.17 12.37
C ASP A 469 31.53 -10.49 12.77
N ALA A 470 32.65 -11.13 12.46
CA ALA A 470 33.97 -10.64 12.86
C ALA A 470 34.30 -9.26 12.27
N SER A 471 33.86 -8.98 11.04
CA SER A 471 34.08 -7.69 10.39
C SER A 471 33.26 -6.58 11.05
N VAL A 472 31.98 -6.83 11.34
CA VAL A 472 31.12 -5.87 12.05
C VAL A 472 31.63 -5.58 13.46
N LEU A 473 32.04 -6.61 14.21
CA LEU A 473 32.63 -6.44 15.54
C LEU A 473 33.92 -5.62 15.51
N TYR A 474 34.75 -5.81 14.46
CA TYR A 474 35.96 -5.01 14.29
C TYR A 474 35.63 -3.54 14.01
N GLU A 475 34.65 -3.27 13.14
CA GLU A 475 34.21 -1.90 12.84
C GLU A 475 33.61 -1.22 14.07
N MET A 476 32.83 -1.95 14.89
CA MET A 476 32.39 -1.46 16.20
C MET A 476 33.57 -1.16 17.14
N ALA A 477 34.61 -1.99 17.13
CA ALA A 477 35.82 -1.75 17.94
C ALA A 477 36.52 -0.46 17.54
N ILE A 478 36.63 -0.18 16.24
CA ILE A 478 37.17 1.08 15.72
C ILE A 478 36.27 2.25 16.13
N CYS A 479 34.95 2.14 15.98
CA CYS A 479 34.05 3.21 16.41
C CYS A 479 34.21 3.53 17.90
N TYR A 480 34.25 2.52 18.78
CA TYR A 480 34.45 2.74 20.21
C TYR A 480 35.81 3.38 20.52
N TYR A 481 36.86 3.01 19.80
CA TYR A 481 38.18 3.62 19.95
C TYR A 481 38.16 5.10 19.57
N GLU A 482 37.57 5.45 18.42
CA GLU A 482 37.52 6.84 17.93
C GLU A 482 36.65 7.76 18.81
N VAL A 483 35.62 7.23 19.49
CA VAL A 483 34.82 7.99 20.48
C VAL A 483 35.44 7.99 21.89
N GLY A 484 36.58 7.33 22.09
CA GLY A 484 37.32 7.33 23.37
C GLY A 484 36.84 6.31 24.41
N GLU A 485 36.05 5.31 24.02
CA GLU A 485 35.54 4.22 24.86
C GLU A 485 36.47 2.99 24.78
N ASP A 486 37.73 3.15 25.20
CA ASP A 486 38.80 2.15 25.06
C ASP A 486 38.46 0.76 25.62
N ALA A 487 37.69 0.71 26.71
CA ALA A 487 37.28 -0.55 27.32
C ALA A 487 36.32 -1.34 26.42
N ALA A 488 35.37 -0.66 25.79
CA ALA A 488 34.43 -1.25 24.85
C ALA A 488 35.16 -1.64 23.54
N ALA A 489 36.06 -0.78 23.05
CA ALA A 489 36.91 -1.06 21.89
C ALA A 489 37.74 -2.34 22.08
N ARG A 490 38.39 -2.47 23.25
CA ARG A 490 39.18 -3.67 23.61
C ARG A 490 38.32 -4.92 23.65
N GLU A 491 37.12 -4.82 24.23
CA GLU A 491 36.23 -5.97 24.32
C GLU A 491 35.76 -6.43 22.95
N MET A 492 35.33 -5.51 22.08
CA MET A 492 34.93 -5.86 20.71
C MET A 492 36.10 -6.45 19.91
N ALA A 493 37.28 -5.85 19.96
CA ALA A 493 38.47 -6.38 19.29
C ALA A 493 38.87 -7.78 19.79
N ARG A 494 38.72 -8.04 21.10
CA ARG A 494 38.94 -9.36 21.69
C ARG A 494 37.96 -10.38 21.10
N ILE A 495 36.66 -10.05 21.05
CA ILE A 495 35.63 -10.94 20.48
C ILE A 495 35.89 -11.18 18.98
N THR A 496 36.28 -10.15 18.21
CA THR A 496 36.71 -10.31 16.82
C THR A 496 37.83 -11.36 16.69
N LEU A 497 38.85 -11.30 17.55
CA LEU A 497 39.98 -12.24 17.51
C LEU A 497 39.61 -13.66 18.00
N GLU A 498 38.58 -13.81 18.81
CA GLU A 498 38.04 -15.13 19.16
C GLU A 498 37.38 -15.81 17.95
N LEU A 499 36.72 -15.03 17.10
CA LEU A 499 36.06 -15.51 15.88
C LEU A 499 37.04 -15.64 14.70
N ALA A 500 37.96 -14.69 14.57
CA ALA A 500 38.94 -14.60 13.50
C ALA A 500 40.33 -14.27 14.08
N PRO A 501 41.08 -15.27 14.58
CA PRO A 501 42.37 -15.06 15.25
C PRO A 501 43.46 -14.37 14.42
N GLU A 502 43.37 -14.46 13.10
CA GLU A 502 44.32 -13.86 12.16
C GLU A 502 43.89 -12.45 11.68
N HIS A 503 42.86 -11.86 12.28
CA HIS A 503 42.36 -10.54 11.87
C HIS A 503 43.39 -9.42 12.21
N GLU A 504 44.17 -9.01 11.21
CA GLU A 504 45.29 -8.07 11.36
C GLU A 504 44.89 -6.74 12.03
N GLY A 505 43.75 -6.17 11.63
CA GLY A 505 43.25 -4.91 12.19
C GLY A 505 42.98 -4.98 13.70
N ALA A 506 42.27 -6.02 14.15
CA ALA A 506 41.97 -6.22 15.57
C ALA A 506 43.24 -6.50 16.40
N LEU A 507 44.21 -7.26 15.85
CA LEU A 507 45.52 -7.45 16.47
C LEU A 507 46.26 -6.12 16.67
N ALA A 508 46.27 -5.27 15.63
CA ALA A 508 46.90 -3.96 15.70
C ALA A 508 46.19 -3.06 16.72
N LEU A 509 44.86 -3.00 16.71
CA LEU A 509 44.07 -2.22 17.66
C LEU A 509 44.34 -2.65 19.11
N MET A 510 44.43 -3.95 19.38
CA MET A 510 44.77 -4.48 20.71
C MET A 510 46.14 -4.04 21.22
N THR A 511 47.09 -3.73 20.33
CA THR A 511 48.41 -3.18 20.73
C THR A 511 48.39 -1.68 20.97
N LEU A 512 47.44 -0.96 20.37
CA LEU A 512 47.28 0.49 20.52
C LEU A 512 46.51 0.87 21.79
N LEU A 513 45.55 0.03 22.18
CA LEU A 513 44.71 0.25 23.36
C LEU A 513 45.52 0.10 24.68
N PRO A 514 45.34 0.99 25.66
CA PRO A 514 46.19 1.12 26.86
C PRO A 514 46.11 0.00 27.90
#